data_AF-A0A8B0LUX5-F1
#
_entry.id   AF-A0A8B0LUX5-F1
#
_cell.length_a   1.000
_cell.length_b   1.000
_cell.length_c   1.000
_cell.angle_alpha   90.00
_cell.angle_beta   90.00
_cell.angle_gamma   90.00
#
_symmetry.space_group_name_H-M   'P 1'
#
loop_
_entity.id
_entity.type
_entity.pdbx_description
1 polymer ?
#
loop_
_entity_poly.entity_id
_entity_poly.type
_entity_poly.pdbx_seq_one_letter_code
_entity_poly.pdbx_strand_id
1 'polypeptide(L)'
;GHKNTKFERLLAKIVLAIPAYGHFTIDHNRGHHRNVSTPENHASARMGESIYRFAAREIPGSIRSAWKIEHERLTNRGKSVWHPNNQILQSYAVSVLIAATLIATFGWIMIPFLLVHHLFAYWLLTSANYVEHYGLLREKDENGRIERCEPRHSWNSNFALSNLVLFHLQRHSDHHA
;
A
#
# COMPACT_ATOMS: atom_id res chain seq x y z
N GLY A 1 8.76 3.48 2.98
CA GLY A 1 8.90 2.27 2.15
C GLY A 1 10.32 2.07 1.65
N HIS A 2 10.95 3.13 1.15
CA HIS A 2 12.17 3.02 0.33
C HIS A 2 13.50 3.27 1.03
N LYS A 3 13.48 3.77 2.27
CA LYS A 3 14.71 4.02 3.02
C LYS A 3 15.29 2.73 3.63
N ASN A 4 16.61 2.59 3.57
CA ASN A 4 17.29 1.32 3.80
C ASN A 4 17.76 1.09 5.24
N THR A 5 17.60 2.05 6.14
CA THR A 5 18.04 1.87 7.54
C THR A 5 17.07 0.97 8.30
N LYS A 6 17.60 0.19 9.26
CA LYS A 6 16.80 -0.69 10.13
C LYS A 6 15.78 0.12 10.94
N PHE A 7 16.15 1.32 11.37
CA PHE A 7 15.31 2.22 12.16
C PHE A 7 14.12 2.76 11.34
N GLU A 8 14.36 3.26 10.13
CA GLU A 8 13.28 3.80 9.29
C GLU A 8 12.30 2.72 8.84
N ARG A 9 12.80 1.49 8.61
CA ARG A 9 11.94 0.33 8.33
C ARG A 9 11.09 -0.06 9.54
N LEU A 10 11.61 0.07 10.76
CA LEU A 10 10.84 -0.14 11.99
C LEU A 10 9.76 0.94 12.15
N LEU A 11 10.11 2.22 11.97
CA LEU A 11 9.14 3.31 12.04
C LEU A 11 8.03 3.16 11.00
N ALA A 12 8.37 2.80 9.75
CA ALA A 12 7.37 2.55 8.71
C ALA A 12 6.40 1.42 9.10
N LYS A 13 6.91 0.34 9.72
CA LYS A 13 6.06 -0.74 10.24
C LYS A 13 5.14 -0.26 11.35
N ILE A 14 5.62 0.57 12.27
CA ILE A 14 4.80 1.12 13.36
C ILE A 14 3.72 2.04 12.80
N VAL A 15 4.09 2.97 11.91
CA VAL A 15 3.14 3.91 11.30
C VAL A 15 2.04 3.18 10.53
N LEU A 16 2.37 2.13 9.78
CA LEU A 16 1.37 1.33 9.07
C LEU A 16 0.61 0.36 9.97
N ALA A 17 1.13 0.03 11.15
CA ALA A 17 0.40 -0.75 12.13
C ALA A 17 -0.74 0.05 12.77
N ILE A 18 -0.62 1.37 12.90
CA ILE A 18 -1.67 2.24 13.48
C ILE A 18 -3.01 2.12 12.73
N PRO A 19 -3.07 2.23 11.39
CA PRO A 19 -4.30 1.98 10.63
C PRO A 19 -4.49 0.49 10.26
N ALA A 20 -3.74 -0.45 10.85
CA ALA A 20 -3.76 -1.88 10.47
C ALA A 20 -3.53 -2.16 8.97
N TYR A 21 -2.73 -1.33 8.31
CA TYR A 21 -2.42 -1.42 6.88
C TYR A 21 -1.08 -2.11 6.59
N GLY A 22 -0.71 -3.08 7.42
CA GLY A 22 0.59 -3.76 7.35
C GLY A 22 0.90 -4.48 6.03
N HIS A 23 -0.13 -4.97 5.35
CA HIS A 23 -0.02 -5.67 4.07
C HIS A 23 0.48 -4.74 2.94
N PHE A 24 0.22 -3.43 3.05
CA PHE A 24 0.63 -2.43 2.06
C PHE A 24 2.13 -2.45 1.80
N THR A 25 2.98 -2.61 2.81
CA THR A 25 4.44 -2.61 2.57
C THR A 25 4.86 -3.74 1.62
N ILE A 26 4.16 -4.88 1.66
CA ILE A 26 4.47 -6.02 0.80
C ILE A 26 3.94 -5.78 -0.61
N ASP A 27 2.65 -5.46 -0.71
CA ASP A 27 2.02 -5.23 -2.01
C ASP A 27 2.62 -4.01 -2.71
N HIS A 28 2.79 -2.90 -2.02
CA HIS A 28 3.38 -1.69 -2.57
C HIS A 28 4.74 -1.98 -3.21
N ASN A 29 5.68 -2.52 -2.43
CA ASN A 29 7.07 -2.68 -2.87
C ASN A 29 7.28 -3.83 -3.87
N ARG A 30 6.49 -4.91 -3.81
CA ARG A 30 6.73 -6.11 -4.62
C ARG A 30 5.64 -6.41 -5.65
N GLY A 31 4.46 -5.82 -5.48
CA GLY A 31 3.32 -5.90 -6.39
C GLY A 31 3.19 -4.62 -7.20
N HIS A 32 2.74 -3.54 -6.55
CA HIS A 32 2.42 -2.27 -7.17
C HIS A 32 3.59 -1.66 -7.95
N HIS A 33 4.76 -1.44 -7.33
CA HIS A 33 5.94 -0.88 -8.01
C HIS A 33 6.34 -1.67 -9.26
N ARG A 34 6.20 -3.00 -9.23
CA ARG A 34 6.51 -3.87 -10.37
C ARG A 34 5.48 -3.71 -11.50
N ASN A 35 4.21 -3.66 -11.14
CA ASN A 35 3.06 -3.74 -12.05
C ASN A 35 2.37 -2.38 -12.26
N VAL A 36 2.96 -1.28 -11.80
CA VAL A 36 2.35 0.05 -11.92
C VAL A 36 1.99 0.33 -13.37
N SER A 37 0.79 0.88 -13.58
CA SER A 37 0.18 1.11 -14.89
C SER A 37 0.04 -0.13 -15.74
N THR A 38 -0.14 -1.32 -15.16
CA THR A 38 -0.49 -2.54 -15.92
C THR A 38 -1.88 -3.06 -15.53
N PRO A 39 -2.56 -3.85 -16.38
CA PRO A 39 -3.87 -4.42 -16.07
C PRO A 39 -3.91 -5.28 -14.80
N GLU A 40 -2.77 -5.87 -14.44
CA GLU A 40 -2.58 -6.75 -13.29
C GLU A 40 -2.43 -5.99 -11.96
N ASN A 41 -2.20 -4.68 -11.99
CA ASN A 41 -2.08 -3.87 -10.77
C ASN A 41 -3.43 -3.37 -10.26
N HIS A 42 -3.71 -3.70 -9.00
CA HIS A 42 -4.92 -3.25 -8.31
C HIS A 42 -4.88 -1.76 -7.98
N ALA A 43 -3.70 -1.21 -7.70
CA ALA A 43 -3.50 0.20 -7.33
C ALA A 43 -3.32 1.17 -8.52
N SER A 44 -3.59 0.73 -9.76
CA SER A 44 -3.69 1.63 -10.92
C SER A 44 -5.15 1.84 -11.30
N ALA A 45 -5.60 3.09 -11.26
CA ALA A 45 -6.96 3.47 -11.61
C ALA A 45 -7.15 3.48 -13.13
N ARG A 46 -8.21 2.84 -13.60
CA ARG A 46 -8.47 2.71 -15.05
C ARG A 46 -9.13 3.99 -15.57
N MET A 47 -8.91 4.27 -16.86
CA MET A 47 -9.61 5.37 -17.53
C MET A 47 -11.13 5.17 -17.42
N GLY A 48 -11.85 6.19 -16.97
CA GLY A 48 -13.29 6.15 -16.75
C GLY A 48 -13.76 5.42 -15.47
N GLU A 49 -12.84 4.91 -14.65
CA GLU A 49 -13.20 4.26 -13.38
C GLU A 49 -13.54 5.31 -12.32
N SER A 50 -14.69 5.18 -11.65
CA SER A 50 -15.00 6.05 -10.51
C SER A 50 -14.16 5.68 -9.28
N ILE A 51 -13.86 6.65 -8.43
CA ILE A 51 -13.08 6.43 -7.20
C ILE A 51 -13.70 5.34 -6.31
N TYR A 52 -15.03 5.22 -6.27
CA TYR A 52 -15.71 4.19 -5.49
C TYR A 52 -15.51 2.78 -6.06
N ARG A 53 -15.60 2.63 -7.40
CA ARG A 53 -15.34 1.36 -8.07
C ARG A 53 -13.87 0.97 -7.94
N PHE A 54 -12.99 1.96 -8.06
CA PHE A 54 -11.56 1.79 -7.82
C PHE A 54 -11.29 1.31 -6.38
N ALA A 55 -11.81 1.99 -5.35
CA ALA A 55 -11.61 1.62 -3.96
C ALA A 55 -12.10 0.20 -3.64
N ALA A 56 -13.26 -0.18 -4.17
CA ALA A 56 -13.81 -1.53 -4.02
C ALA A 56 -12.95 -2.62 -4.70
N ARG A 57 -12.14 -2.26 -5.70
CA ARG A 57 -11.21 -3.16 -6.41
C ARG A 57 -9.81 -3.15 -5.81
N GLU A 58 -9.32 -1.97 -5.46
CA GLU A 58 -7.96 -1.71 -4.99
C GLU A 58 -7.77 -2.29 -3.59
N ILE A 59 -8.54 -1.86 -2.59
CA ILE A 59 -8.34 -2.27 -1.19
C ILE A 59 -8.30 -3.80 -1.00
N PRO A 60 -9.32 -4.59 -1.41
CA PRO A 60 -9.26 -6.04 -1.28
C PRO A 60 -8.27 -6.68 -2.26
N GLY A 61 -7.97 -6.03 -3.39
CA GLY A 61 -6.95 -6.48 -4.35
C GLY A 61 -5.55 -6.42 -3.77
N SER A 62 -5.17 -5.28 -3.19
CA SER A 62 -3.89 -5.03 -2.53
C SER A 62 -3.67 -5.99 -1.34
N ILE A 63 -4.72 -6.28 -0.56
CA ILE A 63 -4.66 -7.30 0.50
C ILE A 63 -4.36 -8.70 -0.08
N ARG A 64 -5.10 -9.14 -1.10
CA ARG A 64 -4.91 -10.47 -1.72
C ARG A 64 -3.53 -10.60 -2.36
N SER A 65 -3.09 -9.57 -3.06
CA SER A 65 -1.77 -9.50 -3.68
C SER A 65 -0.65 -9.59 -2.65
N ALA A 66 -0.73 -8.81 -1.55
CA ALA A 66 0.23 -8.90 -0.44
C ALA A 66 0.34 -10.33 0.12
N TRP A 67 -0.80 -10.97 0.39
CA TRP A 67 -0.82 -12.33 0.93
C TRP A 67 -0.26 -13.35 -0.04
N LYS A 68 -0.56 -13.22 -1.34
CA LYS A 68 0.02 -14.07 -2.39
C LYS A 68 1.54 -13.95 -2.42
N ILE A 69 2.07 -12.72 -2.47
CA ILE A 69 3.51 -12.44 -2.48
C ILE A 69 4.19 -12.98 -1.22
N GLU A 70 3.58 -12.80 -0.05
CA GLU A 70 4.16 -13.24 1.21
C GLU A 70 4.11 -14.76 1.37
N HIS A 71 3.03 -15.40 0.92
CA HIS A 71 2.92 -16.85 0.82
C HIS A 71 4.04 -17.42 -0.06
N GLU A 72 4.20 -16.90 -1.28
CA GLU A 72 5.28 -17.31 -2.20
C GLU A 72 6.66 -17.16 -1.56
N ARG A 73 6.93 -16.03 -0.88
CA ARG A 73 8.21 -15.79 -0.19
C ARG A 73 8.48 -16.82 0.92
N LEU A 74 7.46 -17.21 1.68
CA LEU A 74 7.60 -18.18 2.78
C LEU A 74 7.75 -19.61 2.24
N THR A 75 6.94 -19.99 1.27
CA THR A 75 7.01 -21.31 0.61
C THR A 75 8.36 -21.53 -0.07
N ASN A 76 8.89 -20.53 -0.78
CA ASN A 76 10.24 -20.59 -1.38
C ASN A 76 11.37 -20.74 -0.34
N ARG A 77 11.07 -20.52 0.95
CA ARG A 77 12.00 -20.72 2.08
C ARG A 77 11.65 -21.95 2.92
N GLY A 78 10.74 -22.81 2.46
CA GLY A 78 10.28 -23.98 3.19
C GLY A 78 9.53 -23.66 4.49
N LYS A 79 8.87 -22.50 4.57
CA LYS A 79 8.18 -22.02 5.78
C LYS A 79 6.67 -21.96 5.56
N SER A 80 5.90 -22.34 6.59
CA SER A 80 4.45 -22.14 6.64
C SER A 80 4.09 -20.65 6.68
N VAL A 81 2.90 -20.28 6.19
CA VAL A 81 2.36 -18.92 6.31
C VAL A 81 2.16 -18.47 7.76
N TRP A 82 2.02 -19.41 8.70
CA TRP A 82 1.90 -19.13 10.14
C TRP A 82 3.26 -18.95 10.82
N HIS A 83 4.37 -19.07 10.08
CA HIS A 83 5.69 -18.90 10.66
C HIS A 83 5.84 -17.46 11.21
N PRO A 84 6.51 -17.26 12.37
CA PRO A 84 6.82 -15.93 12.92
C PRO A 84 7.54 -14.96 11.98
N ASN A 85 8.05 -15.43 10.83
CA ASN A 85 8.69 -14.62 9.81
C ASN A 85 7.70 -14.00 8.83
N ASN A 86 6.39 -14.28 8.94
CA ASN A 86 5.35 -13.66 8.14
C ASN A 86 5.22 -12.18 8.52
N GLN A 87 5.56 -11.31 7.58
CA GLN A 87 5.59 -9.86 7.78
C GLN A 87 4.19 -9.26 7.95
N ILE A 88 3.16 -9.87 7.34
CA ILE A 88 1.76 -9.45 7.52
C ILE A 88 1.32 -9.75 8.95
N LEU A 89 1.57 -10.97 9.43
CA LEU A 89 1.22 -11.38 10.80
C LEU A 89 1.97 -10.55 11.84
N GLN A 90 3.26 -10.30 11.65
CA GLN A 90 4.03 -9.41 12.52
C GLN A 90 3.39 -8.01 12.59
N SER A 91 2.99 -7.46 11.43
CA SER A 91 2.38 -6.13 11.41
C SER A 91 1.02 -6.10 12.11
N TYR A 92 0.17 -7.10 11.87
CA TYR A 92 -1.14 -7.18 12.53
C TYR A 92 -1.02 -7.42 14.03
N ALA A 93 -0.02 -8.17 14.49
CA ALA A 93 0.25 -8.31 15.92
C ALA A 93 0.57 -6.96 16.57
N VAL A 94 1.38 -6.12 15.91
CA VAL A 94 1.66 -4.74 16.37
C VAL A 94 0.39 -3.89 16.34
N SER A 95 -0.44 -3.98 15.30
CA SER A 95 -1.72 -3.25 15.23
C SER A 95 -2.66 -3.62 16.37
N VAL A 96 -2.82 -4.92 16.64
CA VAL A 96 -3.66 -5.43 17.73
C VAL A 96 -3.12 -4.96 19.07
N LEU A 97 -1.81 -4.99 19.29
CA LEU A 97 -1.19 -4.50 20.52
C LEU A 97 -1.48 -3.02 20.75
N ILE A 98 -1.32 -2.18 19.71
CA ILE A 98 -1.63 -0.74 19.77
C ILE A 98 -3.12 -0.54 20.07
N ALA A 99 -4.01 -1.19 19.32
CA ALA A 99 -5.45 -1.07 19.52
C ALA A 99 -5.89 -1.52 20.91
N ALA A 100 -5.40 -2.67 21.39
CA ALA A 100 -5.68 -3.19 22.73
C ALA A 100 -5.18 -2.24 23.82
N THR A 101 -3.98 -1.66 23.66
CA THR A 101 -3.44 -0.68 24.60
C THR A 101 -4.32 0.57 24.67
N LEU A 102 -4.74 1.09 23.52
CA LEU A 102 -5.63 2.25 23.45
C LEU A 102 -6.99 1.97 24.07
N ILE A 103 -7.60 0.83 23.76
CA ILE A 103 -8.90 0.42 24.33
C ILE A 103 -8.79 0.20 25.84
N ALA A 104 -7.71 -0.41 26.33
CA ALA A 104 -7.49 -0.62 27.76
C ALA A 104 -7.28 0.71 28.50
N THR A 105 -6.64 1.70 27.87
CA THR A 105 -6.32 3.00 28.48
C THR A 105 -7.50 3.97 28.46
N PHE A 106 -8.22 4.04 27.33
CA PHE A 106 -9.25 5.06 27.09
C PHE A 106 -10.68 4.47 27.04
N GLY A 107 -10.82 3.16 27.19
CA GLY A 107 -12.10 2.46 27.23
C GLY A 107 -12.68 2.15 25.86
N TRP A 108 -13.92 1.64 25.87
CA TRP A 108 -14.63 1.12 24.69
C TRP A 108 -14.87 2.18 23.60
N ILE A 109 -14.86 3.48 23.95
CA ILE A 109 -15.01 4.59 22.99
C ILE A 109 -13.91 4.56 21.90
N MET A 110 -12.76 3.94 22.20
CA MET A 110 -11.70 3.76 21.20
C MET A 110 -12.11 2.82 20.07
N ILE A 111 -13.06 1.91 20.26
CA ILE A 111 -13.50 0.99 19.20
C ILE A 111 -14.09 1.75 18.01
N PRO A 112 -15.17 2.55 18.14
CA PRO A 112 -15.70 3.32 17.02
C PRO A 112 -14.71 4.36 16.51
N PHE A 113 -13.92 4.99 17.38
CA PHE A 113 -12.87 5.93 16.96
C PHE A 113 -11.84 5.27 16.03
N LEU A 114 -11.31 4.11 16.43
CA LEU A 114 -10.34 3.37 15.63
C LEU A 114 -10.98 2.94 14.31
N LEU A 115 -12.22 2.45 14.30
CA LEU A 115 -12.90 2.09 13.04
C LEU A 115 -12.97 3.26 12.06
N VAL A 116 -13.41 4.45 12.50
CA VAL A 116 -13.47 5.65 11.65
C VAL A 116 -12.07 6.08 11.20
N HIS A 117 -11.10 6.07 12.11
CA HIS A 117 -9.70 6.39 11.81
C HIS A 117 -9.13 5.48 10.71
N HIS A 118 -9.33 4.16 10.82
CA HIS A 118 -8.82 3.18 9.85
C HIS A 118 -9.46 3.39 8.47
N LEU A 119 -10.78 3.59 8.43
CA LEU A 119 -11.50 3.88 7.18
C LEU A 119 -10.99 5.15 6.52
N PHE A 120 -10.76 6.22 7.30
CA PHE A 120 -10.23 7.46 6.78
C PHE A 120 -8.80 7.31 6.25
N ALA A 121 -7.94 6.59 6.97
CA ALA A 121 -6.57 6.32 6.53
C ALA A 121 -6.55 5.52 5.21
N TYR A 122 -7.40 4.51 5.07
CA TYR A 122 -7.50 3.71 3.84
C TYR A 122 -8.02 4.58 2.70
N TRP A 123 -9.07 5.36 2.95
CA TRP A 123 -9.63 6.26 1.95
C TRP A 123 -8.60 7.28 1.43
N LEU A 124 -7.79 7.87 2.32
CA LEU A 124 -6.76 8.82 1.95
C LEU A 124 -5.72 8.19 1.02
N LEU A 125 -5.24 6.99 1.35
CA LEU A 125 -4.23 6.29 0.56
C LEU A 125 -4.78 5.79 -0.78
N THR A 126 -5.99 5.24 -0.78
CA THR A 126 -6.69 4.87 -2.02
C THR A 126 -6.94 6.10 -2.90
N SER A 127 -7.27 7.26 -2.31
CA SER A 127 -7.44 8.51 -3.07
C SER A 127 -6.12 8.98 -3.71
N ALA A 128 -4.99 8.85 -2.99
CA ALA A 128 -3.68 9.15 -3.55
C ALA A 128 -3.37 8.23 -4.74
N ASN A 129 -3.49 6.91 -4.56
CA ASN A 129 -3.28 5.93 -5.63
C ASN A 129 -4.20 6.20 -6.85
N TYR A 130 -5.46 6.58 -6.60
CA TYR A 130 -6.42 6.89 -7.65
C TYR A 130 -5.94 8.04 -8.51
N VAL A 131 -5.56 9.16 -7.89
CA VAL A 131 -5.10 10.36 -8.60
C VAL A 131 -3.76 10.13 -9.28
N GLU A 132 -2.82 9.49 -8.59
CA GLU A 132 -1.44 9.29 -9.07
C GLU A 132 -1.33 8.33 -10.25
N HIS A 133 -2.32 7.45 -10.46
CA HIS A 133 -2.30 6.45 -11.53
C HIS A 133 -3.50 6.49 -12.46
N TYR A 134 -4.31 7.55 -12.40
CA TYR A 134 -5.54 7.62 -13.17
C TYR A 134 -5.31 7.54 -14.68
N GLY A 135 -5.87 6.51 -15.32
CA GLY A 135 -5.91 6.40 -16.78
C GLY A 135 -4.55 6.09 -17.43
N LEU A 136 -3.52 5.78 -16.64
CA LEU A 136 -2.18 5.46 -17.14
C LEU A 136 -2.04 3.97 -17.39
N LEU A 137 -1.65 3.59 -18.60
CA LEU A 137 -1.45 2.21 -19.02
C LEU A 137 -0.12 2.08 -19.76
N ARG A 138 0.69 1.11 -19.34
CA ARG A 138 1.93 0.70 -19.97
C ARG A 138 1.64 -0.16 -21.18
N GLU A 139 2.37 0.11 -22.26
CA GLU A 139 2.28 -0.64 -23.49
C GLU A 139 2.98 -2.01 -23.38
N LYS A 140 2.54 -2.94 -24.24
CA LYS A 140 3.16 -4.25 -24.43
C LYS A 140 3.80 -4.26 -25.82
N ASP A 141 5.01 -4.78 -25.92
CA ASP A 141 5.66 -5.02 -27.22
C ASP A 141 4.99 -6.18 -27.98
N GLU A 142 5.43 -6.42 -29.21
CA GLU A 142 4.95 -7.51 -30.08
C GLU A 142 5.11 -8.91 -29.45
N ASN A 143 6.01 -9.05 -28.47
CA ASN A 143 6.26 -10.29 -27.74
C ASN A 143 5.47 -10.36 -26.41
N GLY A 144 4.61 -9.38 -26.13
CA GLY A 144 3.79 -9.30 -24.92
C GLY A 144 4.55 -8.81 -23.67
N ARG A 145 5.80 -8.36 -23.81
CA ARG A 145 6.59 -7.81 -22.71
C ARG A 145 6.12 -6.39 -22.43
N ILE A 146 5.81 -6.13 -21.17
CA ILE A 146 5.40 -4.80 -20.70
C ILE A 146 6.62 -3.87 -20.70
N GLU A 147 6.48 -2.67 -21.27
CA GLU A 147 7.51 -1.62 -21.28
C GLU A 147 8.00 -1.29 -19.87
N ARG A 148 9.20 -0.76 -19.67
CA ARG A 148 9.72 -0.44 -18.31
C ARG A 148 8.88 0.68 -17.67
N CYS A 149 8.80 0.70 -16.33
CA CYS A 149 8.26 1.85 -15.62
C CYS A 149 9.12 3.09 -15.90
N GLU A 150 8.47 4.23 -16.10
CA GLU A 150 9.05 5.52 -16.50
C GLU A 150 8.21 6.62 -15.83
N PRO A 151 8.75 7.84 -15.66
CA PRO A 151 8.03 8.94 -14.99
C PRO A 151 6.60 9.17 -15.50
N ARG A 152 6.36 9.03 -16.82
CA ARG A 152 5.03 9.17 -17.45
C ARG A 152 3.98 8.15 -16.97
N HIS A 153 4.38 7.09 -16.26
CA HIS A 153 3.48 6.09 -15.66
C HIS A 153 2.95 6.48 -14.28
N SER A 154 3.11 7.76 -13.92
CA SER A 154 2.57 8.35 -12.71
C SER A 154 2.30 9.84 -12.91
N TRP A 155 1.23 10.34 -12.31
CA TRP A 155 0.99 11.77 -12.21
C TRP A 155 1.77 12.36 -11.03
N ASN A 156 2.29 13.57 -11.22
CA ASN A 156 2.94 14.34 -10.17
C ASN A 156 2.14 15.61 -9.84
N SER A 157 2.25 16.07 -8.60
CA SER A 157 1.90 17.43 -8.21
C SER A 157 3.06 18.11 -7.48
N ASN A 158 3.44 19.28 -7.96
CA ASN A 158 4.54 20.08 -7.41
C ASN A 158 4.08 21.08 -6.34
N PHE A 159 2.85 20.95 -5.83
CA PHE A 159 2.32 21.89 -4.86
C PHE A 159 2.97 21.70 -3.47
N ALA A 160 3.53 22.76 -2.91
CA ALA A 160 4.41 22.68 -1.74
C ALA A 160 3.70 22.18 -0.47
N LEU A 161 2.48 22.63 -0.22
CA LEU A 161 1.72 22.27 0.98
C LEU A 161 1.36 20.78 0.99
N SER A 162 0.89 20.25 -0.13
CA SER A 162 0.55 18.83 -0.26
C SER A 162 1.79 17.95 -0.29
N ASN A 163 2.91 18.42 -0.83
CA ASN A 163 4.20 17.74 -0.68
C ASN A 163 4.68 17.70 0.77
N LEU A 164 4.47 18.75 1.57
CA LEU A 164 4.80 18.73 2.99
C LEU A 164 3.89 17.76 3.78
N VAL A 165 2.57 17.84 3.57
CA VAL A 165 1.57 17.03 4.29
C VAL A 165 1.64 15.55 3.92
N LEU A 166 1.87 15.24 2.65
CA LEU A 166 1.94 13.86 2.14
C LEU A 166 3.38 13.34 2.04
N PHE A 167 4.36 13.99 2.69
CA PHE A 167 5.77 13.58 2.66
C PHE A 167 6.33 13.33 1.25
N HIS A 168 6.05 14.26 0.34
CA HIS A 168 6.46 14.26 -1.08
C HIS A 168 5.88 13.13 -1.92
N LEU A 169 4.82 12.45 -1.44
CA LEU A 169 4.13 11.42 -2.21
C LEU A 169 3.72 11.92 -3.61
N GLN A 170 3.43 13.21 -3.74
CA GLN A 170 3.04 13.82 -5.01
C GLN A 170 4.17 13.95 -6.04
N ARG A 171 5.44 13.68 -5.70
CA ARG A 171 6.50 13.42 -6.69
C ARG A 171 6.57 11.93 -6.99
N HIS A 172 5.43 11.38 -7.37
CA HIS A 172 5.23 9.95 -7.46
C HIS A 172 6.09 9.27 -8.55
N SER A 173 6.44 10.00 -9.60
CA SER A 173 7.38 9.52 -10.62
C SER A 173 8.74 9.17 -10.06
N ASP A 174 9.28 10.03 -9.19
CA ASP A 174 10.57 9.79 -8.54
C ASP A 174 10.48 8.64 -7.53
N HIS A 175 9.28 8.37 -7.01
CA HIS A 175 9.01 7.28 -6.08
C HIS A 175 8.95 5.91 -6.75
N HIS A 176 8.62 5.86 -8.05
CA HIS A 176 8.61 4.63 -8.88
C HIS A 176 9.92 4.40 -9.67
N ALA A 177 10.87 5.34 -9.62
CA ALA A 177 12.14 5.30 -10.37
C ALA A 177 13.21 4.39 -9.73
#